data_AF-A0A7W1RXM1-F1
#
_entry.id   AF-A0A7W1RXM1-F1
#
_cell.length_a   1.000
_cell.length_b   1.000
_cell.length_c   1.000
_cell.angle_alpha   90.00
_cell.angle_beta   90.00
_cell.angle_gamma   90.00
#
_symmetry.space_group_name_H-M   'P 1'
#
loop_
_entity.id
_entity.type
_entity.pdbx_description
1 polymer ?
#
loop_
_entity_poly.entity_id
_entity_poly.type
_entity_poly.pdbx_seq_one_letter_code
_entity_poly.pdbx_strand_id
1 'polypeptide(L)'
;MWGGILGIGFAGLVLWVFVQWRLRARFMRLVGDHACALCHNRFDDAIADYLGRVGLAERRRLDRFQRRFAAYRIRCGDCHAINVCTRDGQPFKAYVADD
;
A
#
# COMPACT_ATOMS: atom_id res chain seq x y z
N MET A 1 27.50 -24.48 17.44
CA MET A 1 26.86 -24.67 16.11
C MET A 1 25.51 -23.96 15.96
N TRP A 2 25.14 -22.97 16.81
CA TRP A 2 23.85 -22.25 16.74
C TRP A 2 23.94 -20.84 16.13
N GLY A 3 25.15 -20.25 16.07
CA GLY A 3 25.35 -18.88 15.54
C GLY A 3 25.08 -18.71 14.04
N GLY A 4 25.26 -19.77 13.24
CA GLY A 4 24.99 -19.72 11.80
C GLY A 4 23.49 -19.65 11.44
N ILE A 5 22.64 -20.32 12.23
CA ILE A 5 21.18 -20.35 11.99
C ILE A 5 20.56 -18.99 12.32
N LEU A 6 21.01 -18.36 13.42
CA LEU A 6 20.59 -17.01 13.80
C LEU A 6 21.07 -15.95 12.79
N GLY A 7 22.28 -16.11 12.24
CA GLY A 7 22.82 -15.21 11.21
C GLY A 7 22.03 -15.25 9.90
N ILE A 8 21.62 -16.43 9.44
CA ILE A 8 20.81 -16.58 8.22
C ILE A 8 19.40 -16.01 8.43
N GLY A 9 18.79 -16.26 9.60
CA GLY A 9 17.49 -15.70 9.95
C GLY A 9 17.49 -14.17 10.00
N PHE A 10 18.52 -13.59 10.62
CA PHE A 10 18.68 -12.13 10.70
C PHE A 10 18.95 -11.51 9.33
N ALA A 11 19.84 -12.10 8.52
CA ALA A 11 20.11 -11.63 7.16
C ALA A 11 18.85 -11.66 6.28
N GLY A 12 18.04 -12.73 6.40
CA GLY A 12 16.75 -12.84 5.73
C GLY A 12 15.76 -11.76 6.15
N LEU A 13 15.67 -11.47 7.47
CA LEU A 13 14.81 -10.42 8.00
C LEU A 13 15.24 -9.03 7.51
N VAL A 14 16.54 -8.71 7.58
CA VAL A 14 17.08 -7.42 7.11
C VAL A 14 16.81 -7.24 5.62
N LEU A 15 17.03 -8.29 4.81
CA LEU A 15 16.72 -8.26 3.39
C LEU A 15 15.23 -8.02 3.14
N TRP A 16 14.35 -8.68 3.89
CA TRP A 16 12.91 -8.50 3.77
C TRP A 16 12.47 -7.06 4.12
N VAL A 17 12.97 -6.51 5.24
CA VAL A 17 12.68 -5.13 5.65
C VAL A 17 13.14 -4.15 4.58
N PHE A 18 14.35 -4.33 4.06
CA PHE A 18 14.91 -3.49 3.00
C PHE A 18 14.05 -3.54 1.73
N VAL A 19 13.60 -4.73 1.33
CA VAL A 19 12.70 -4.92 0.18
C VAL A 19 11.37 -4.18 0.40
N GLN A 20 10.74 -4.31 1.57
CA GLN A 20 9.49 -3.62 1.89
C GLN A 20 9.68 -2.10 1.90
N TRP A 21 10.77 -1.61 2.49
CA TRP A 21 11.09 -0.18 2.51
C TRP A 21 11.26 0.38 1.09
N ARG A 22 11.99 -0.34 0.23
CA ARG A 22 12.20 0.08 -1.16
C ARG A 22 10.90 0.07 -1.97
N LEU A 23 10.04 -0.93 -1.75
CA LEU A 23 8.72 -1.00 -2.38
C LEU A 23 7.82 0.16 -1.93
N ARG A 24 7.78 0.45 -0.63
CA ARG A 24 7.05 1.61 -0.07
C ARG A 24 7.56 2.91 -0.69
N ALA A 25 8.87 3.16 -0.67
CA ALA A 25 9.46 4.40 -1.18
C ALA A 25 9.17 4.61 -2.67
N ARG A 26 9.27 3.55 -3.48
CA ARG A 26 8.95 3.61 -4.91
C ARG A 26 7.47 3.91 -5.14
N PHE A 27 6.60 3.26 -4.38
CA PHE A 27 5.15 3.41 -4.54
C PHE A 27 4.67 4.80 -4.10
N MET A 28 5.16 5.32 -2.98
CA MET A 28 4.80 6.67 -2.51
C MET A 28 5.13 7.75 -3.54
N ARG A 29 6.22 7.60 -4.31
CA ARG A 29 6.54 8.52 -5.41
C ARG A 29 5.51 8.49 -6.54
N LEU A 30 4.97 7.31 -6.87
CA LEU A 30 3.96 7.16 -7.91
C LEU A 30 2.61 7.72 -7.48
N VAL A 31 2.30 7.59 -6.19
CA VAL A 31 1.02 8.01 -5.61
C VAL A 31 0.94 9.52 -5.40
N GLY A 32 2.08 10.20 -5.16
CA GLY A 32 2.10 11.65 -4.86
C GLY A 32 1.39 12.49 -5.93
N ASP A 33 1.48 12.09 -7.20
CA ASP A 33 0.84 12.77 -8.32
C ASP A 33 -0.69 12.52 -8.42
N HIS A 34 -1.24 11.67 -7.55
CA HIS A 34 -2.63 11.29 -7.54
C HIS A 34 -3.38 11.83 -6.32
N ALA A 35 -4.70 11.90 -6.46
CA ALA A 35 -5.59 12.40 -5.43
C ALA A 35 -6.46 11.28 -4.86
N CYS A 36 -6.78 11.39 -3.57
CA CYS A 36 -7.72 10.48 -2.92
C CYS A 36 -9.03 10.38 -3.72
N ALA A 37 -9.52 9.16 -3.93
CA ALA A 37 -10.76 8.94 -4.67
C ALA A 37 -12.03 9.37 -3.90
N LEU A 38 -11.90 9.76 -2.63
CA LEU A 38 -13.01 10.25 -1.80
C LEU A 38 -12.98 11.76 -1.61
N CYS A 39 -11.92 12.30 -0.99
CA CYS A 39 -11.83 13.73 -0.70
C CYS A 39 -11.16 14.56 -1.80
N HIS A 40 -10.59 13.92 -2.83
CA HIS A 40 -9.89 14.56 -3.95
C HIS A 40 -8.66 15.40 -3.59
N ASN A 41 -8.20 15.35 -2.33
CA ASN A 41 -6.90 15.92 -1.96
C ASN A 41 -5.77 15.08 -2.53
N ARG A 42 -4.71 15.75 -2.98
CA ARG A 42 -3.50 15.10 -3.46
C ARG A 42 -2.79 14.39 -2.31
N PHE A 43 -2.16 13.26 -2.62
CA PHE A 43 -1.40 12.50 -1.64
C PHE A 43 0.01 13.06 -1.37
N ASP A 44 0.47 14.06 -2.14
CA ASP A 44 1.67 14.83 -1.78
C ASP A 44 1.36 15.81 -0.63
N ASP A 45 0.18 16.42 -0.67
CA ASP A 45 -0.33 17.37 0.32
C ASP A 45 -0.89 16.65 1.56
N ALA A 46 -1.62 15.56 1.35
CA ALA A 46 -2.19 14.75 2.42
C ALA A 46 -1.19 13.68 2.89
N ILE A 47 -0.93 13.59 4.20
CA ILE A 47 -0.05 12.54 4.77
C ILE A 47 -0.61 11.15 4.40
N ALA A 48 0.01 10.46 3.43
CA ALA A 48 -0.47 9.17 2.97
C ALA A 48 0.25 7.99 3.66
N ASP A 49 -0.53 7.06 4.20
CA ASP A 49 -0.03 5.86 4.88
C ASP A 49 -0.15 4.62 4.00
N TYR A 50 0.99 4.03 3.66
CA TYR A 50 1.04 2.78 2.90
C TYR A 50 0.63 1.57 3.76
N LEU A 51 -0.51 0.96 3.44
CA LEU A 51 -1.07 -0.20 4.15
C LEU A 51 -0.71 -1.55 3.52
N GLY A 52 0.21 -1.56 2.55
CA GLY A 52 0.65 -2.77 1.88
C GLY A 52 -0.20 -3.17 0.68
N ARG A 53 -0.08 -4.44 0.29
CA ARG A 53 -0.81 -5.02 -0.84
C ARG A 53 -2.27 -5.28 -0.49
N VAL A 54 -3.13 -5.28 -1.51
CA VAL A 54 -4.54 -5.66 -1.35
C VAL A 54 -4.63 -7.15 -1.01
N GLY A 55 -5.22 -7.46 0.15
CA GLY A 55 -5.40 -8.83 0.63
C GLY A 55 -6.44 -9.63 -0.15
N LEU A 56 -6.47 -10.95 0.07
CA LEU A 56 -7.36 -11.85 -0.67
C LEU A 56 -8.85 -11.60 -0.37
N ALA A 57 -9.20 -11.37 0.89
CA ALA A 57 -10.58 -11.08 1.32
C ALA A 57 -11.11 -9.78 0.69
N GLU A 58 -10.27 -8.75 0.63
CA GLU A 58 -10.62 -7.46 0.08
C GLU A 58 -10.75 -7.51 -1.45
N ARG A 59 -9.84 -8.24 -2.12
CA ARG A 59 -9.96 -8.52 -3.56
C ARG A 59 -11.28 -9.18 -3.93
N ARG A 60 -11.85 -10.04 -3.07
CA ARG A 60 -13.16 -10.66 -3.33
C ARG A 60 -14.31 -9.66 -3.34
N ARG A 61 -14.19 -8.53 -2.64
CA ARG A 61 -15.20 -7.44 -2.59
C ARG A 61 -15.10 -6.47 -3.77
N LEU A 62 -14.07 -6.59 -4.60
CA LEU A 62 -13.87 -5.76 -5.79
C LEU A 62 -14.56 -6.41 -7.01
N ASP A 63 -14.96 -5.60 -7.98
CA ASP A 63 -15.47 -6.14 -9.25
C ASP A 63 -14.34 -6.80 -10.08
N ARG A 64 -14.69 -7.42 -11.21
CA ARG A 64 -13.72 -8.16 -12.05
C ARG A 64 -12.63 -7.24 -12.63
N PHE A 65 -12.98 -6.00 -12.98
CA PHE A 65 -12.04 -5.03 -13.54
C PHE A 65 -11.09 -4.53 -12.46
N GLN A 66 -11.64 -4.05 -11.34
CA GLN A 66 -10.91 -3.59 -10.16
C GLN A 66 -9.94 -4.66 -9.65
N ARG A 67 -10.36 -5.93 -9.58
CA ARG A 67 -9.48 -7.04 -9.16
C ARG A 67 -8.22 -7.18 -10.01
N ARG A 68 -8.32 -6.92 -11.31
CA ARG A 68 -7.20 -7.05 -12.25
C ARG A 68 -6.11 -6.02 -11.95
N PHE A 69 -6.50 -4.82 -11.54
CA PHE A 69 -5.59 -3.69 -11.35
C PHE A 69 -5.25 -3.42 -9.87
N ALA A 70 -6.09 -3.87 -8.93
CA ALA A 70 -5.91 -3.70 -7.49
C ALA A 70 -4.57 -4.28 -7.00
N ALA A 71 -3.65 -3.41 -6.61
CA ALA A 71 -2.31 -3.79 -6.19
C ALA A 71 -2.03 -3.41 -4.74
N TYR A 72 -2.32 -2.16 -4.37
CA TYR A 72 -1.90 -1.57 -3.10
C TYR A 72 -3.04 -0.84 -2.40
N ARG A 73 -2.86 -0.60 -1.10
CA ARG A 73 -3.80 0.12 -0.24
C ARG A 73 -3.09 1.27 0.44
N ILE A 74 -3.77 2.40 0.51
CA ILE A 74 -3.25 3.64 1.11
C ILE A 74 -4.34 4.25 1.96
N ARG A 75 -4.00 4.65 3.18
CA ARG A 75 -4.87 5.50 3.97
C ARG A 75 -4.53 6.97 3.69
N CYS A 76 -5.54 7.75 3.33
CA CYS A 76 -5.41 9.20 3.23
C CYS A 76 -5.30 9.80 4.64
N GLY A 77 -4.39 10.74 4.86
CA GLY A 77 -4.20 11.38 6.16
C GLY A 77 -5.34 12.33 6.55
N ASP A 78 -6.00 12.94 5.57
CA ASP A 78 -7.01 13.97 5.82
C ASP A 78 -8.38 13.36 6.13
N CYS A 79 -8.85 12.46 5.27
CA CYS A 79 -10.18 11.85 5.40
C CYS A 79 -10.15 10.43 5.96
N HIS A 80 -8.97 9.90 6.28
CA HIS A 80 -8.75 8.54 6.77
C HIS A 80 -9.27 7.40 5.86
N ALA A 81 -9.74 7.72 4.65
CA ALA A 81 -10.25 6.73 3.71
C ALA A 81 -9.13 5.82 3.20
N ILE A 82 -9.45 4.53 3.10
CA ILE A 82 -8.59 3.53 2.49
C ILE A 82 -8.85 3.52 0.99
N ASN A 83 -7.84 3.95 0.24
CA ASN A 83 -7.80 3.97 -1.21
C ASN A 83 -7.17 2.68 -1.71
N VAL A 84 -7.86 2.01 -2.63
CA VAL A 84 -7.35 0.88 -3.40
C VAL A 84 -6.72 1.45 -4.68
N CYS A 85 -5.42 1.19 -4.83
CA CYS A 85 -4.62 1.74 -5.91
C CYS A 85 -4.12 0.67 -6.87
N THR A 86 -3.88 1.09 -8.11
CA THR A 86 -3.20 0.29 -9.12
C THR A 86 -1.70 0.14 -8.81
N ARG A 87 -0.97 -0.61 -9.66
CA ARG A 87 0.50 -0.69 -9.56
C ARG A 87 1.18 0.64 -9.84
N ASP A 88 0.52 1.49 -10.62
CA ASP A 88 1.02 2.79 -11.05
C ASP A 88 0.65 3.91 -10.06
N GLY A 89 0.02 3.59 -8.93
CA GLY A 89 -0.34 4.55 -7.89
C GLY A 89 -1.75 5.13 -8.02
N GLN A 90 -2.42 4.93 -9.15
CA GLN A 90 -3.73 5.51 -9.41
C GLN A 90 -4.82 4.90 -8.49
N PRO A 91 -5.52 5.72 -7.69
CA PRO A 91 -6.66 5.25 -6.90
C PRO A 91 -7.91 5.18 -7.76
N PHE A 92 -8.73 4.15 -7.55
CA PHE A 92 -10.01 3.99 -8.26
C PHE A 92 -11.19 3.65 -7.35
N LYS A 93 -10.93 3.28 -6.09
CA LYS A 93 -11.95 3.05 -5.08
C LYS A 93 -11.42 3.48 -3.72
N ALA A 94 -12.23 4.21 -2.97
CA ALA A 94 -11.96 4.56 -1.58
C ALA A 94 -13.14 4.15 -0.71
N TYR A 95 -12.88 3.79 0.54
CA TYR A 95 -13.90 3.54 1.54
C TYR A 95 -13.39 3.99 2.90
N VAL A 96 -14.30 4.45 3.75
CA VAL A 96 -13.99 4.79 5.14
C VAL A 96 -13.83 3.47 5.89
N ALA A 97 -12.77 3.35 6.70
CA ALA A 97 -12.71 2.26 7.67
C ALA A 97 -13.71 2.63 8.77
N ASP A 98 -14.88 1.98 8.78
CA ASP A 98 -15.74 2.02 9.95
C ASP A 98 -14.95 1.32 11.07
N ASP A 99 -14.49 2.11 12.05
CA ASP A 99 -13.86 1.61 13.27
C ASP A 99 -14.85 0.82 14.13
#